data_AF-A0AAV4SJE1-F1
#
_entry.id   AF-A0AAV4SJE1-F1
#
_cell.length_a   1.000
_cell.length_b   1.000
_cell.length_c   1.000
_cell.angle_alpha   90.00
_cell.angle_beta   90.00
_cell.angle_gamma   90.00
#
_symmetry.space_group_name_H-M   'P 1'
#
loop_
_entity.id
_entity.type
_entity.pdbx_description
1 polymer ?
#
loop_
_entity_poly.entity_id
_entity_poly.type
_entity_poly.pdbx_seq_one_letter_code
_entity_poly.pdbx_strand_id
1 'polypeptide(L)'
;MEGSMVLLSTFRATIIICKFKMAENAEDVISKQQLILDNYFNLLGSFAFDKGKEFFVEFIFKCSEFDDFMSQLLKNYANFLFLGPKGFLRKDSSLKSTYESLLNEFQRLEEKHYITPVSTPTMSPSSSYKTPSPPSTLPSPSPVSACSEVSGSVASSLSNTSSVRGSTNNLPSYLGEDILENLASHLCGQLSSFVRARLKTMEFYEKMYSMSSSKYMKFDILLNALNEIIKTNLKLFHHPMLSPIKSSFSLECEIIVKLLEAEIHMQNWRFLPSLLCLHDAHSKLGSWVSVPKDMKRSAVTGAFRIPPTPMLYNWLRILKAALVSKFSLYFHEILSKQTTPADMKNFCAKASYDYFSKIVSFQKKYDCACVTIVLDTNGLDDYTGHGYCHPDKICETPKGLDSFPAIVSYPPVKKYLLHWPSVVMIMNNKEQEIRNTESAVPIFDSRMNATYFLAKIEARMTLVVIFESKKTERDTQIHRFIQSMCTQLRGNKLFSNLKPGSK
;
A
#
# COMPACT_ATOMS: atom_id res chain seq x y z
N MET A 1 4.86 8.63 -29.01
CA MET A 1 5.94 8.07 -29.85
C MET A 1 7.04 9.10 -30.13
N GLU A 2 6.75 10.34 -30.50
CA GLU A 2 7.81 11.37 -30.63
C GLU A 2 8.50 11.69 -29.29
N GLY A 3 7.75 11.87 -28.19
CA GLY A 3 8.35 12.16 -26.87
C GLY A 3 9.23 11.04 -26.28
N SER A 4 9.03 9.77 -26.64
CA SER A 4 9.87 8.66 -26.18
C SER A 4 11.21 8.59 -26.91
N MET A 5 11.27 9.04 -28.17
CA MET A 5 12.52 9.15 -28.92
C MET A 5 13.39 10.32 -28.44
N VAL A 6 12.77 11.41 -27.98
CA VAL A 6 13.54 12.54 -27.41
C VAL A 6 14.03 12.25 -25.99
N LEU A 7 13.32 11.43 -25.21
CA LEU A 7 13.82 10.89 -23.95
C LEU A 7 15.19 10.20 -24.09
N LEU A 8 15.37 9.48 -25.20
CA LEU A 8 16.57 8.71 -25.53
C LEU A 8 17.76 9.60 -25.87
N SER A 9 17.53 10.66 -26.66
CA SER A 9 18.56 11.65 -26.97
C SER A 9 18.90 12.47 -25.75
N THR A 10 17.96 12.66 -24.83
CA THR A 10 18.07 13.46 -23.60
C THR A 10 18.84 12.73 -22.50
N PHE A 11 18.50 11.48 -22.17
CA PHE A 11 19.26 10.71 -21.17
C PHE A 11 20.69 10.42 -21.66
N ARG A 12 20.85 10.12 -22.97
CA ARG A 12 22.17 10.08 -23.61
C ARG A 12 22.83 11.46 -23.65
N ALA A 13 22.10 12.55 -23.87
CA ALA A 13 22.64 13.91 -23.86
C ALA A 13 23.09 14.31 -22.45
N THR A 14 22.46 13.88 -21.37
CA THR A 14 22.98 14.07 -20.00
C THR A 14 24.31 13.34 -19.82
N ILE A 15 24.41 12.10 -20.30
CA ILE A 15 25.67 11.33 -20.31
C ILE A 15 26.71 11.97 -21.25
N ILE A 16 26.29 12.58 -22.37
CA ILE A 16 27.14 13.25 -23.36
C ILE A 16 27.53 14.69 -22.92
N ILE A 17 26.70 15.38 -22.15
CA ILE A 17 27.04 16.68 -21.53
C ILE A 17 28.09 16.43 -20.45
N CYS A 18 28.10 15.26 -19.81
CA CYS A 18 29.23 14.81 -19.00
C CYS A 18 30.50 14.61 -19.84
N LYS A 19 30.42 14.22 -21.12
CA LYS A 19 31.57 14.16 -22.05
C LYS A 19 32.24 15.53 -22.27
N PHE A 20 31.49 16.64 -22.20
CA PHE A 20 32.02 17.99 -22.46
C PHE A 20 32.63 18.69 -21.24
N LYS A 21 32.44 18.17 -20.03
CA LYS A 21 32.98 18.74 -18.77
C LYS A 21 34.18 17.99 -18.19
N MET A 22 34.74 17.01 -18.91
CA MET A 22 35.89 16.17 -18.47
C MET A 22 37.24 16.92 -18.36
N ALA A 23 37.23 18.22 -18.12
CA ALA A 23 38.37 18.95 -17.58
C ALA A 23 38.39 18.94 -16.03
N GLU A 24 37.30 18.55 -15.37
CA GLU A 24 37.23 18.27 -13.93
C GLU A 24 37.50 16.77 -13.63
N ASN A 25 37.98 16.47 -12.40
CA ASN A 25 38.20 15.10 -11.93
C ASN A 25 36.91 14.26 -12.08
N ALA A 26 37.01 13.10 -12.74
CA ALA A 26 35.87 12.25 -13.06
C ALA A 26 35.07 11.81 -11.81
N GLU A 27 35.75 11.61 -10.68
CA GLU A 27 35.12 11.26 -9.39
C GLU A 27 34.23 12.37 -8.83
N ASP A 28 34.64 13.64 -8.98
CA ASP A 28 33.85 14.80 -8.54
C ASP A 28 32.60 14.98 -9.40
N VAL A 29 32.73 14.74 -10.71
CA VAL A 29 31.60 14.79 -11.64
C VAL A 29 30.58 13.71 -11.29
N ILE A 30 31.02 12.46 -11.08
CA ILE A 30 30.14 11.34 -10.70
C ILE A 30 29.43 11.64 -9.37
N SER A 31 30.16 12.13 -8.37
CA SER A 31 29.60 12.46 -7.06
C SER A 31 28.56 13.59 -7.12
N LYS A 32 28.81 14.64 -7.93
CA LYS A 32 27.82 15.71 -8.17
C LYS A 32 26.57 15.17 -8.87
N GLN A 33 26.73 14.30 -9.87
CA GLN A 33 25.60 13.70 -10.60
C GLN A 33 24.75 12.78 -9.73
N GLN A 34 25.41 11.97 -8.91
CA GLN A 34 24.78 11.14 -7.91
C GLN A 34 23.88 11.97 -6.99
N LEU A 35 24.41 13.09 -6.45
CA LEU A 35 23.69 13.98 -5.55
C LEU A 35 22.45 14.62 -6.22
N ILE A 36 22.55 15.03 -7.48
CA ILE A 36 21.41 15.60 -8.24
C ILE A 36 20.31 14.55 -8.38
N LEU A 37 20.66 13.35 -8.83
CA LEU A 37 19.69 12.27 -9.05
C LEU A 37 19.07 11.81 -7.74
N ASP A 38 19.85 11.72 -6.66
CA ASP A 38 19.34 11.41 -5.33
C ASP A 38 18.32 12.47 -4.87
N ASN A 39 18.62 13.77 -5.03
CA ASN A 39 17.71 14.86 -4.72
C ASN A 39 16.43 14.82 -5.58
N TYR A 40 16.57 14.56 -6.88
CA TYR A 40 15.45 14.42 -7.80
C TYR A 40 14.52 13.28 -7.39
N PHE A 41 15.05 12.07 -7.18
CA PHE A 41 14.24 10.92 -6.75
C PHE A 41 13.64 11.12 -5.36
N ASN A 42 14.31 11.83 -4.45
CA ASN A 42 13.74 12.23 -3.17
C ASN A 42 12.51 13.14 -3.32
N LEU A 43 12.56 14.12 -4.24
CA LEU A 43 11.42 14.98 -4.55
C LEU A 43 10.26 14.18 -5.16
N LEU A 44 10.55 13.24 -6.07
CA LEU A 44 9.53 12.35 -6.63
C LEU A 44 8.89 11.43 -5.58
N GLY A 45 9.70 10.82 -4.70
CA GLY A 45 9.23 9.93 -3.64
C GLY A 45 8.37 10.62 -2.57
N SER A 46 8.53 11.93 -2.41
CA SER A 46 7.79 12.79 -1.47
C SER A 46 6.64 13.56 -2.12
N PHE A 47 6.25 13.20 -3.35
CA PHE A 47 5.19 13.84 -4.13
C PHE A 47 5.43 15.30 -4.52
N ALA A 48 6.66 15.80 -4.36
CA ALA A 48 7.05 17.15 -4.75
C ALA A 48 7.38 17.21 -6.26
N PHE A 49 6.47 16.72 -7.11
CA PHE A 49 6.70 16.54 -8.55
C PHE A 49 7.08 17.85 -9.25
N ASP A 50 6.40 18.95 -8.92
CA ASP A 50 6.66 20.26 -9.53
C ASP A 50 8.04 20.81 -9.11
N LYS A 51 8.47 20.56 -7.87
CA LYS A 51 9.82 20.92 -7.40
C LYS A 51 10.90 20.01 -7.96
N GLY A 52 10.60 18.72 -8.11
CA GLY A 52 11.47 17.76 -8.79
C GLY A 52 11.78 18.25 -10.21
N LYS A 53 10.74 18.71 -10.90
CA LYS A 53 10.85 19.34 -12.21
C LYS A 53 11.73 20.61 -12.18
N GLU A 54 11.42 21.57 -11.32
CA GLU A 54 12.22 22.81 -11.20
C GLU A 54 13.70 22.52 -10.91
N PHE A 55 13.97 21.63 -9.95
CA PHE A 55 15.32 21.25 -9.53
C PHE A 55 16.14 20.61 -10.67
N PHE A 56 15.50 19.77 -11.49
CA PHE A 56 16.18 19.08 -12.58
C PHE A 56 16.43 20.01 -13.79
N VAL A 57 15.50 20.93 -14.07
CA VAL A 57 15.66 21.97 -15.11
C VAL A 57 16.83 22.91 -14.79
N GLU A 58 17.01 23.30 -13.52
CA GLU A 58 18.14 24.15 -13.10
C GLU A 58 19.50 23.49 -13.29
N PHE A 59 19.58 22.15 -13.16
CA PHE A 59 20.84 21.43 -13.20
C PHE A 59 21.22 20.89 -14.57
N ILE A 60 20.26 20.59 -15.44
CA ILE A 60 20.51 20.05 -16.79
C ILE A 60 19.94 20.99 -17.85
N PHE A 61 20.70 22.03 -18.16
CA PHE A 61 20.39 23.12 -19.10
C PHE A 61 19.97 22.72 -20.54
N LYS A 62 19.91 21.43 -20.88
CA LYS A 62 19.61 20.92 -22.24
C LYS A 62 18.76 19.64 -22.27
N CYS A 63 18.12 19.25 -21.18
CA CYS A 63 17.38 17.98 -21.11
C CYS A 63 15.96 18.09 -20.54
N SER A 64 15.21 19.08 -21.00
CA SER A 64 13.85 19.39 -20.50
C SER A 64 12.82 18.29 -20.76
N GLU A 65 13.01 17.42 -21.75
CA GLU A 65 11.94 16.51 -22.19
C GLU A 65 11.82 15.20 -21.38
N PHE A 66 12.92 14.69 -20.79
CA PHE A 66 12.90 13.47 -19.97
C PHE A 66 12.27 13.71 -18.60
N ASP A 67 12.59 14.84 -17.97
CA ASP A 67 12.10 15.18 -16.64
C ASP A 67 10.62 15.57 -16.63
N ASP A 68 10.20 16.41 -17.58
CA ASP A 68 8.78 16.71 -17.79
C ASP A 68 7.95 15.44 -17.92
N PHE A 69 8.51 14.43 -18.59
CA PHE A 69 7.85 13.15 -18.76
C PHE A 69 7.76 12.34 -17.47
N MET A 70 8.87 12.07 -16.76
CA MET A 70 8.87 11.22 -15.56
C MET A 70 8.10 11.83 -14.39
N SER A 71 8.31 13.13 -14.13
CA SER A 71 7.59 13.87 -13.08
C SER A 71 6.08 13.88 -13.37
N GLN A 72 5.68 14.15 -14.61
CA GLN A 72 4.27 14.12 -15.01
C GLN A 72 3.68 12.70 -14.99
N LEU A 73 4.45 11.68 -15.35
CA LEU A 73 4.02 10.29 -15.39
C LEU A 73 3.69 9.76 -13.98
N LEU A 74 4.55 10.04 -13.00
CA LEU A 74 4.31 9.68 -11.59
C LEU A 74 3.18 10.52 -10.98
N LYS A 75 3.10 11.82 -11.32
CA LYS A 75 1.99 12.69 -10.91
C LYS A 75 0.65 12.19 -11.45
N ASN A 76 0.60 11.78 -12.71
CA ASN A 76 -0.60 11.23 -13.35
C ASN A 76 -1.02 9.90 -12.71
N TYR A 77 -0.06 9.05 -12.36
CA TYR A 77 -0.31 7.81 -11.62
C TYR A 77 -0.88 8.09 -10.23
N ALA A 78 -0.25 8.97 -9.46
CA ALA A 78 -0.66 9.32 -8.09
C ALA A 78 -2.04 10.01 -8.04
N ASN A 79 -2.55 10.48 -9.17
CA ASN A 79 -3.89 11.05 -9.33
C ASN A 79 -4.90 10.10 -10.00
N PHE A 80 -4.58 8.81 -10.10
CA PHE A 80 -5.45 7.77 -10.67
C PHE A 80 -5.93 8.06 -12.10
N LEU A 81 -5.18 8.83 -12.90
CA LEU A 81 -5.63 9.19 -14.25
C LEU A 81 -5.76 7.97 -15.18
N PHE A 82 -5.11 6.85 -14.86
CA PHE A 82 -5.30 5.57 -15.55
C PHE A 82 -6.69 4.95 -15.35
N LEU A 83 -7.43 5.35 -14.30
CA LEU A 83 -8.82 4.90 -14.06
C LEU A 83 -9.86 5.82 -14.72
N GLY A 84 -9.45 6.98 -15.26
CA GLY A 84 -10.35 7.97 -15.85
C GLY A 84 -11.11 7.46 -17.07
N PRO A 85 -12.26 8.07 -17.42
CA PRO A 85 -12.98 7.72 -18.65
C PRO A 85 -12.09 7.97 -19.88
N LYS A 86 -12.03 6.99 -20.79
CA LYS A 86 -11.41 7.17 -22.11
C LYS A 86 -12.28 8.19 -22.87
N GLY A 87 -11.73 9.33 -23.25
CA GLY A 87 -12.50 10.37 -23.94
C GLY A 87 -13.05 9.85 -25.26
N PHE A 88 -14.35 10.08 -25.53
CA PHE A 88 -15.07 9.53 -26.70
C PHE A 88 -14.49 9.98 -28.07
N LEU A 89 -13.60 10.97 -28.10
CA LEU A 89 -13.06 11.55 -29.35
C LEU A 89 -11.55 11.83 -29.31
N ARG A 90 -10.81 11.32 -28.31
CA ARG A 90 -9.36 11.46 -28.30
C ARG A 90 -8.71 10.12 -28.60
N LYS A 91 -7.77 10.15 -29.56
CA LYS A 91 -6.79 9.09 -29.81
C LYS A 91 -5.80 9.07 -28.64
N ASP A 92 -6.29 8.73 -27.45
CA ASP A 92 -5.53 8.83 -26.21
C ASP A 92 -4.62 7.60 -26.08
N SER A 93 -3.31 7.82 -26.10
CA SER A 93 -2.42 6.87 -25.44
C SER A 93 -2.78 6.88 -23.96
N SER A 94 -3.45 5.83 -23.49
CA SER A 94 -3.71 5.65 -22.05
C SER A 94 -2.41 5.80 -21.24
N LEU A 95 -2.52 6.22 -19.97
CA LEU A 95 -1.34 6.27 -19.09
C LEU A 95 -0.60 4.93 -19.08
N LYS A 96 -1.33 3.80 -19.09
CA LYS A 96 -0.76 2.46 -19.25
C LYS A 96 0.10 2.31 -20.50
N SER A 97 -0.41 2.68 -21.67
CA SER A 97 0.38 2.63 -22.93
C SER A 97 1.61 3.53 -22.91
N THR A 98 1.59 4.60 -22.11
CA THR A 98 2.76 5.46 -21.88
C THR A 98 3.82 4.74 -21.04
N TYR A 99 3.41 4.04 -19.97
CA TYR A 99 4.29 3.18 -19.18
C TYR A 99 4.82 1.98 -19.98
N GLU A 100 4.00 1.36 -20.84
CA GLU A 100 4.42 0.26 -21.72
C GLU A 100 5.46 0.74 -22.74
N SER A 101 5.25 1.92 -23.33
CA SER A 101 6.24 2.53 -24.22
C SER A 101 7.56 2.81 -23.49
N LEU A 102 7.48 3.34 -22.26
CA LEU A 102 8.66 3.59 -21.44
C LEU A 102 9.39 2.28 -21.06
N LEU A 103 8.65 1.22 -20.76
CA LEU A 103 9.21 -0.10 -20.47
C LEU A 103 10.04 -0.64 -21.64
N ASN A 104 9.46 -0.59 -22.85
CA ASN A 104 10.13 -1.05 -24.07
C ASN A 104 11.41 -0.24 -24.35
N GLU A 105 11.40 1.06 -24.06
CA GLU A 105 12.59 1.89 -24.21
C GLU A 105 13.69 1.54 -23.21
N PHE A 106 13.35 1.32 -21.93
CA PHE A 106 14.33 0.88 -20.94
C PHE A 106 14.93 -0.49 -21.28
N GLN A 107 14.11 -1.43 -21.77
CA GLN A 107 14.59 -2.74 -22.22
C GLN A 107 15.52 -2.61 -23.43
N ARG A 108 15.19 -1.77 -24.41
CA ARG A 108 16.05 -1.51 -25.57
C ARG A 108 17.40 -0.90 -25.17
N LEU A 109 17.42 -0.07 -24.12
CA LEU A 109 18.65 0.50 -23.59
C LEU A 109 19.49 -0.54 -22.86
N GLU A 110 18.86 -1.43 -22.09
CA GLU A 110 19.53 -2.54 -21.42
C GLU A 110 20.17 -3.52 -22.44
N GLU A 111 19.43 -3.92 -23.48
CA GLU A 111 19.87 -4.89 -24.48
C GLU A 111 21.04 -4.38 -25.36
N LYS A 112 21.05 -3.09 -25.70
CA LYS A 112 22.09 -2.51 -26.58
C LYS A 112 23.51 -2.61 -26.02
N HIS A 113 23.66 -2.74 -24.71
CA HIS A 113 24.98 -2.84 -24.07
C HIS A 113 25.48 -4.29 -23.88
N TYR A 114 24.63 -5.31 -24.07
CA TYR A 114 25.08 -6.71 -24.09
C TYR A 114 25.65 -7.15 -25.45
N ILE A 115 25.44 -6.37 -26.52
CA ILE A 115 25.76 -6.76 -27.92
C ILE A 115 27.10 -6.18 -28.39
N THR A 116 27.85 -5.45 -27.55
CA THR A 116 29.23 -5.09 -27.91
C THR A 116 30.16 -6.16 -27.35
N PRO A 117 30.55 -7.20 -28.10
CA PRO A 117 31.62 -8.07 -27.64
C PRO A 117 32.84 -7.17 -27.48
N VAL A 118 33.43 -7.19 -26.28
CA VAL A 118 34.83 -6.81 -26.12
C VAL A 118 35.57 -7.68 -27.12
N SER A 119 36.01 -7.08 -28.23
CA SER A 119 36.93 -7.70 -29.17
C SER A 119 38.24 -7.93 -28.43
N THR A 120 38.31 -9.03 -27.67
CA THR A 120 39.56 -9.58 -27.17
C THR A 120 40.45 -9.82 -28.38
N PRO A 121 41.71 -9.35 -28.38
CA PRO A 121 42.66 -9.68 -29.43
C PRO A 121 42.80 -11.21 -29.48
N THR A 122 42.45 -11.77 -30.62
CA THR A 122 42.58 -13.20 -30.93
C THR A 122 44.05 -13.61 -30.82
N MET A 123 44.43 -14.25 -29.71
CA MET A 123 45.60 -15.11 -29.67
C MET A 123 45.15 -16.52 -30.07
N SER A 124 45.65 -16.97 -31.22
CA SER A 124 45.36 -18.27 -31.83
C SER A 124 45.71 -19.44 -30.89
N PRO A 125 44.93 -20.53 -30.87
CA PRO A 125 45.23 -21.70 -30.07
C PRO A 125 46.20 -22.63 -30.82
N SER A 126 47.31 -22.98 -30.19
CA SER A 126 48.11 -24.15 -30.56
C SER A 126 47.96 -25.20 -29.47
N SER A 127 47.56 -26.39 -29.90
CA SER A 127 47.38 -27.64 -29.17
C SER A 127 48.51 -27.91 -28.16
N SER A 128 48.29 -28.53 -27.02
CA SER A 128 47.87 -29.93 -26.85
C SER A 128 47.99 -30.26 -25.36
N TYR A 129 47.19 -31.19 -24.84
CA TYR A 129 47.57 -32.27 -23.92
C TYR A 129 46.35 -32.79 -23.13
N LYS A 130 45.92 -33.96 -23.59
CA LYS A 130 45.48 -35.16 -22.83
C LYS A 130 44.85 -34.95 -21.45
N THR A 131 43.57 -35.32 -21.39
CA THR A 131 42.89 -35.89 -20.22
C THR A 131 43.63 -37.13 -19.68
N PRO A 132 43.51 -37.39 -18.37
CA PRO A 132 42.70 -38.54 -17.98
C PRO A 132 41.80 -38.30 -16.76
N SER A 133 40.75 -39.11 -16.73
CA SER A 133 39.63 -39.21 -15.77
C SER A 133 40.05 -39.74 -14.37
N PRO A 134 39.13 -39.79 -13.38
CA PRO A 134 39.41 -39.62 -11.95
C PRO A 134 39.56 -40.94 -11.18
N PRO A 135 39.81 -40.86 -9.86
CA PRO A 135 39.09 -41.73 -8.95
C PRO A 135 38.41 -41.00 -7.78
N SER A 136 37.21 -41.47 -7.50
CA SER A 136 36.42 -41.31 -6.28
C SER A 136 37.18 -41.70 -5.01
N THR A 137 36.96 -40.97 -3.91
CA THR A 137 36.72 -41.51 -2.55
C THR A 137 36.37 -40.40 -1.57
N LEU A 138 35.17 -40.52 -0.97
CA LEU A 138 34.77 -39.98 0.33
C LEU A 138 35.56 -40.73 1.43
N PRO A 139 35.81 -40.15 2.64
CA PRO A 139 34.72 -39.94 3.61
C PRO A 139 34.83 -38.70 4.54
N SER A 140 33.68 -38.28 5.05
CA SER A 140 33.48 -37.47 6.27
C SER A 140 33.77 -38.36 7.52
N PRO A 141 34.00 -37.85 8.76
CA PRO A 141 33.04 -36.99 9.49
C PRO A 141 33.64 -35.89 10.41
N SER A 142 32.72 -35.07 10.91
CA SER A 142 32.72 -33.91 11.83
C SER A 142 33.37 -34.14 13.23
N PRO A 143 33.15 -33.31 14.29
CA PRO A 143 32.76 -31.88 14.48
C PRO A 143 33.67 -31.14 15.53
N VAL A 144 33.16 -30.10 16.21
CA VAL A 144 33.65 -29.38 17.44
C VAL A 144 34.52 -28.13 17.14
N SER A 145 34.48 -26.98 17.82
CA SER A 145 33.57 -26.18 18.69
C SER A 145 34.40 -24.95 19.14
N ALA A 146 33.75 -23.90 19.64
CA ALA A 146 34.24 -22.88 20.60
C ALA A 146 35.36 -21.90 20.13
N CYS A 147 35.09 -20.60 20.02
CA CYS A 147 35.04 -19.54 21.06
C CYS A 147 36.38 -18.79 21.24
N SER A 148 36.22 -17.47 21.47
CA SER A 148 37.13 -16.56 22.19
C SER A 148 38.35 -16.03 21.40
N GLU A 149 38.38 -14.74 21.06
CA GLU A 149 38.73 -13.55 21.88
C GLU A 149 40.24 -13.27 21.91
N VAL A 150 40.54 -11.98 22.12
CA VAL A 150 41.83 -11.35 22.48
C VAL A 150 42.53 -10.57 21.35
N SER A 151 42.41 -9.23 21.48
CA SER A 151 43.45 -8.19 21.54
C SER A 151 44.62 -8.26 20.54
N GLY A 152 45.08 -7.19 19.89
CA GLY A 152 45.21 -5.80 20.33
C GLY A 152 46.69 -5.41 20.28
N SER A 153 47.09 -4.57 19.32
CA SER A 153 48.38 -3.84 19.18
C SER A 153 48.42 -3.27 17.76
N VAL A 154 48.30 -1.97 17.45
CA VAL A 154 49.09 -0.76 17.77
C VAL A 154 50.60 -0.89 17.59
N ALA A 155 51.13 0.05 16.79
CA ALA A 155 52.54 0.32 16.40
C ALA A 155 53.11 -0.67 15.36
N SER A 156 53.86 -0.26 14.34
CA SER A 156 54.64 0.94 14.13
C SER A 156 54.94 1.16 12.65
N SER A 157 54.93 2.44 12.28
CA SER A 157 55.58 3.06 11.13
C SER A 157 56.99 2.52 10.82
N LEU A 158 57.24 2.20 9.56
CA LEU A 158 58.54 2.36 8.94
C LEU A 158 58.37 3.04 7.58
N SER A 159 58.95 4.23 7.53
CA SER A 159 59.20 5.08 6.39
C SER A 159 59.99 4.35 5.31
N ASN A 160 59.54 4.44 4.06
CA ASN A 160 60.45 4.46 2.93
C ASN A 160 60.06 5.59 1.98
N THR A 161 60.84 6.66 2.08
CA THR A 161 60.95 7.75 1.13
C THR A 161 61.60 7.23 -0.16
N SER A 162 60.84 7.19 -1.24
CA SER A 162 61.40 7.25 -2.59
C SER A 162 60.62 8.27 -3.41
N SER A 163 61.24 9.44 -3.55
CA SER A 163 60.90 10.48 -4.50
C SER A 163 60.84 9.90 -5.91
N VAL A 164 59.64 9.89 -6.51
CA VAL A 164 59.48 9.79 -7.96
C VAL A 164 58.63 10.97 -8.40
N ARG A 165 59.22 11.73 -9.33
CA ARG A 165 58.66 12.88 -10.04
C ARG A 165 57.21 12.67 -10.46
N GLY A 166 56.47 13.77 -10.42
CA GLY A 166 55.10 13.85 -10.90
C GLY A 166 54.94 13.26 -12.30
N SER A 167 54.02 12.30 -12.40
CA SER A 167 53.29 11.99 -13.62
C SER A 167 51.84 12.32 -13.33
N THR A 168 51.34 13.35 -14.01
CA THR A 168 49.90 13.55 -14.21
C THR A 168 49.37 12.31 -14.94
N ASN A 169 48.87 11.34 -14.18
CA ASN A 169 48.12 10.22 -14.73
C ASN A 169 46.78 10.77 -15.22
N ASN A 170 46.78 11.29 -16.45
CA ASN A 170 45.56 11.38 -17.24
C ASN A 170 45.11 9.92 -17.48
N LEU A 171 44.12 9.48 -16.71
CA LEU A 171 43.38 8.26 -17.01
C LEU A 171 42.91 8.34 -18.48
N PRO A 172 43.09 7.29 -19.30
CA PRO A 172 42.56 7.29 -20.65
C PRO A 172 41.07 7.62 -20.62
N SER A 173 40.66 8.68 -21.31
CA SER A 173 39.27 9.17 -21.39
C SER A 173 38.27 8.09 -21.79
N TYR A 174 38.73 7.03 -22.44
CA TYR A 174 37.97 5.84 -22.80
C TYR A 174 37.47 5.01 -21.61
N LEU A 175 38.20 4.93 -20.49
CA LEU A 175 37.81 4.12 -19.33
C LEU A 175 36.63 4.72 -18.55
N GLY A 176 36.49 6.05 -18.55
CA GLY A 176 35.36 6.73 -17.90
C GLY A 176 34.05 6.57 -18.65
N GLU A 177 34.10 6.45 -19.99
CA GLU A 177 32.93 6.28 -20.83
C GLU A 177 32.26 4.93 -20.62
N ASP A 178 33.05 3.84 -20.58
CA ASP A 178 32.53 2.49 -20.35
C ASP A 178 31.85 2.35 -18.98
N ILE A 179 32.37 3.01 -17.95
CA ILE A 179 31.79 2.98 -16.59
C ILE A 179 30.44 3.68 -16.55
N LEU A 180 30.33 4.86 -17.18
CA LEU A 180 29.09 5.63 -17.24
C LEU A 180 28.01 4.90 -18.06
N GLU A 181 28.40 4.27 -19.17
CA GLU A 181 27.48 3.48 -19.99
C GLU A 181 26.99 2.21 -19.28
N ASN A 182 27.87 1.52 -18.55
CA ASN A 182 27.50 0.37 -17.71
C ASN A 182 26.54 0.77 -16.58
N LEU A 183 26.80 1.90 -15.92
CA LEU A 183 25.91 2.46 -14.90
C LEU A 183 24.53 2.80 -15.49
N ALA A 184 24.51 3.46 -16.66
CA ALA A 184 23.27 3.82 -17.33
C ALA A 184 22.44 2.60 -17.75
N SER A 185 23.09 1.58 -18.30
CA SER A 185 22.44 0.30 -18.65
C SER A 185 21.84 -0.38 -17.42
N HIS A 186 22.63 -0.46 -16.33
CA HIS A 186 22.17 -1.03 -15.07
C HIS A 186 20.97 -0.27 -14.47
N LEU A 187 21.03 1.07 -14.45
CA LEU A 187 19.92 1.91 -14.00
C LEU A 187 18.66 1.72 -14.86
N CYS A 188 18.80 1.60 -16.18
CA CYS A 188 17.69 1.33 -17.10
C CYS A 188 17.02 -0.01 -16.80
N GLY A 189 17.79 -1.08 -16.57
CA GLY A 189 17.25 -2.39 -16.20
C GLY A 189 16.46 -2.35 -14.88
N GLN A 190 16.93 -1.57 -13.90
CA GLN A 190 16.21 -1.37 -12.65
C GLN A 190 14.94 -0.50 -12.80
N LEU A 191 14.99 0.56 -13.60
CA LEU A 191 13.82 1.40 -13.91
C LEU A 191 12.78 0.61 -14.70
N SER A 192 13.19 -0.26 -15.62
CA SER A 192 12.32 -1.23 -16.31
C SER A 192 11.57 -2.10 -15.31
N SER A 193 12.26 -2.63 -14.31
CA SER A 193 11.65 -3.41 -13.23
C SER A 193 10.65 -2.60 -12.40
N PHE A 194 10.96 -1.33 -12.09
CA PHE A 194 10.03 -0.43 -11.40
C PHE A 194 8.78 -0.11 -12.23
N VAL A 195 8.93 0.20 -13.52
CA VAL A 195 7.83 0.46 -14.45
C VAL A 195 6.91 -0.75 -14.56
N ARG A 196 7.47 -1.96 -14.64
CA ARG A 196 6.72 -3.23 -14.63
C ARG A 196 5.92 -3.41 -13.34
N ALA A 197 6.51 -3.07 -12.19
CA ALA A 197 5.82 -3.10 -10.90
C ALA A 197 4.65 -2.10 -10.86
N ARG A 198 4.83 -0.90 -11.43
CA ARG A 198 3.79 0.13 -11.53
C ARG A 198 2.62 -0.32 -12.41
N LEU A 199 2.88 -0.92 -13.55
CA LEU A 199 1.84 -1.48 -14.44
C LEU A 199 0.97 -2.51 -13.70
N LYS A 200 1.60 -3.48 -13.02
CA LYS A 200 0.89 -4.47 -12.18
C LYS A 200 0.05 -3.81 -11.08
N THR A 201 0.57 -2.72 -10.49
CA THR A 201 -0.17 -1.99 -9.44
C THR A 201 -1.36 -1.21 -10.02
N MET A 202 -1.28 -0.69 -11.26
CA MET A 202 -2.44 -0.11 -11.93
C MET A 202 -3.54 -1.15 -12.18
N GLU A 203 -3.17 -2.35 -12.63
CA GLU A 203 -4.11 -3.47 -12.80
C GLU A 203 -4.76 -3.88 -11.47
N PHE A 204 -3.98 -3.86 -10.39
CA PHE A 204 -4.51 -4.10 -9.04
C PHE A 204 -5.56 -3.05 -8.64
N TYR A 205 -5.33 -1.75 -8.86
CA TYR A 205 -6.33 -0.71 -8.60
C TYR A 205 -7.58 -0.84 -9.48
N GLU A 206 -7.42 -1.23 -10.75
CA GLU A 206 -8.56 -1.52 -11.63
C GLU A 206 -9.39 -2.70 -11.12
N LYS A 207 -8.73 -3.78 -10.69
CA LYS A 207 -9.39 -4.93 -10.07
C LYS A 207 -10.14 -4.52 -8.80
N MET A 208 -9.50 -3.71 -7.94
CA MET A 208 -10.10 -3.20 -6.72
C MET A 208 -11.34 -2.33 -7.00
N TYR A 209 -11.25 -1.42 -7.97
CA TYR A 209 -12.37 -0.61 -8.43
C TYR A 209 -13.50 -1.46 -9.02
N SER A 210 -13.19 -2.44 -9.87
CA SER A 210 -14.19 -3.34 -10.44
C SER A 210 -14.96 -4.11 -9.35
N MET A 211 -14.24 -4.59 -8.33
CA MET A 211 -14.82 -5.31 -7.20
C MET A 211 -15.71 -4.44 -6.31
N SER A 212 -15.60 -3.11 -6.37
CA SER A 212 -16.44 -2.22 -5.54
C SER A 212 -17.92 -2.28 -5.90
N SER A 213 -18.26 -2.76 -7.10
CA SER A 213 -19.65 -2.99 -7.53
C SER A 213 -20.30 -4.19 -6.85
N SER A 214 -19.50 -5.12 -6.33
CA SER A 214 -20.02 -6.31 -5.64
C SER A 214 -20.49 -5.97 -4.24
N LYS A 215 -21.71 -6.40 -3.86
CA LYS A 215 -22.28 -6.15 -2.52
C LYS A 215 -21.34 -6.56 -1.37
N TYR A 216 -20.55 -7.63 -1.56
CA TYR A 216 -19.56 -8.09 -0.60
C TYR A 216 -18.19 -8.20 -1.28
N MET A 217 -17.29 -7.27 -0.99
CA MET A 217 -15.94 -7.30 -1.51
C MET A 217 -15.15 -8.46 -0.91
N LYS A 218 -14.43 -9.21 -1.76
CA LYS A 218 -13.57 -10.33 -1.36
C LYS A 218 -12.15 -9.83 -1.09
N PHE A 219 -11.91 -9.29 0.10
CA PHE A 219 -10.64 -8.64 0.44
C PHE A 219 -9.44 -9.58 0.40
N ASP A 220 -9.59 -10.87 0.72
CA ASP A 220 -8.51 -11.86 0.63
C ASP A 220 -7.92 -11.98 -0.78
N ILE A 221 -8.77 -11.89 -1.82
CA ILE A 221 -8.35 -11.96 -3.22
C ILE A 221 -7.50 -10.73 -3.58
N LEU A 222 -7.84 -9.56 -3.04
CA LEU A 222 -7.06 -8.33 -3.24
C LEU A 222 -5.74 -8.40 -2.48
N LEU A 223 -5.77 -8.85 -1.22
CA LEU A 223 -4.58 -8.99 -0.39
C LEU A 223 -3.55 -9.94 -1.04
N ASN A 224 -4.00 -11.11 -1.50
CA ASN A 224 -3.15 -12.09 -2.18
C ASN A 224 -2.56 -11.53 -3.48
N ALA A 225 -3.37 -10.83 -4.29
CA ALA A 225 -2.89 -10.21 -5.52
C ALA A 225 -1.80 -9.16 -5.24
N LEU A 226 -1.96 -8.33 -4.21
CA LEU A 226 -0.97 -7.33 -3.84
C LEU A 226 0.31 -7.95 -3.26
N ASN A 227 0.19 -8.96 -2.41
CA ASN A 227 1.34 -9.68 -1.86
C ASN A 227 2.20 -10.33 -2.96
N GLU A 228 1.58 -10.89 -4.01
CA GLU A 228 2.32 -11.42 -5.15
C GLU A 228 3.03 -10.31 -5.95
N ILE A 229 2.43 -9.11 -6.08
CA ILE A 229 3.11 -7.95 -6.68
C ILE A 229 4.34 -7.56 -5.84
N ILE A 230 4.18 -7.44 -4.53
CA ILE A 230 5.29 -7.09 -3.61
C ILE A 230 6.42 -8.12 -3.73
N LYS A 231 6.08 -9.40 -3.58
CA LYS A 231 7.02 -10.54 -3.62
C LYS A 231 7.80 -10.63 -4.93
N THR A 232 7.13 -10.40 -6.06
CA THR A 232 7.75 -10.55 -7.39
C THR A 232 8.58 -9.34 -7.82
N ASN A 233 8.37 -8.13 -7.26
CA ASN A 233 9.01 -6.92 -7.79
C ASN A 233 9.96 -6.20 -6.82
N LEU A 234 9.77 -6.25 -5.50
CA LEU A 234 10.58 -5.42 -4.56
C LEU A 234 12.09 -5.70 -4.59
N LYS A 235 12.49 -6.92 -4.99
CA LYS A 235 13.90 -7.31 -5.09
C LYS A 235 14.53 -6.90 -6.42
N LEU A 236 13.74 -6.51 -7.43
CA LEU A 236 14.22 -6.27 -8.79
C LEU A 236 14.74 -4.84 -9.05
N PHE A 237 14.48 -3.90 -8.13
CA PHE A 237 15.04 -2.55 -8.17
C PHE A 237 15.53 -2.17 -6.77
N HIS A 238 16.84 -2.02 -6.62
CA HIS A 238 17.55 -1.87 -5.35
C HIS A 238 18.80 -0.98 -5.45
N HIS A 239 19.02 -0.32 -6.59
CA HIS A 239 20.08 0.67 -6.74
C HIS A 239 19.89 1.77 -5.70
N PRO A 240 20.94 2.20 -4.98
CA PRO A 240 20.83 3.25 -3.97
C PRO A 240 20.14 4.53 -4.46
N MET A 241 20.39 4.94 -5.71
CA MET A 241 19.74 6.12 -6.33
C MET A 241 18.23 5.99 -6.47
N LEU A 242 17.74 4.77 -6.65
CA LEU A 242 16.31 4.48 -6.79
C LEU A 242 15.66 4.19 -5.43
N SER A 243 16.41 4.25 -4.33
CA SER A 243 15.91 4.05 -2.97
C SER A 243 14.70 4.93 -2.63
N PRO A 244 14.62 6.22 -3.03
CA PRO A 244 13.46 7.04 -2.72
C PRO A 244 12.18 6.57 -3.44
N ILE A 245 12.25 6.26 -4.73
CA ILE A 245 11.09 5.76 -5.49
C ILE A 245 10.71 4.33 -5.06
N LYS A 246 11.69 3.52 -4.65
CA LYS A 246 11.47 2.21 -4.06
C LYS A 246 10.75 2.32 -2.73
N SER A 247 11.20 3.22 -1.87
CA SER A 247 10.58 3.48 -0.57
C SER A 247 9.14 3.96 -0.74
N SER A 248 8.90 4.87 -1.70
CA SER A 248 7.55 5.31 -2.02
C SER A 248 6.65 4.17 -2.52
N PHE A 249 7.14 3.32 -3.42
CA PHE A 249 6.40 2.13 -3.87
C PHE A 249 6.12 1.14 -2.72
N SER A 250 7.12 0.91 -1.87
CA SER A 250 6.99 -0.01 -0.73
C SER A 250 5.95 0.50 0.27
N LEU A 251 6.02 1.78 0.64
CA LEU A 251 5.04 2.42 1.52
C LEU A 251 3.62 2.31 0.95
N GLU A 252 3.43 2.60 -0.34
CA GLU A 252 2.14 2.45 -1.00
C GLU A 252 1.55 1.05 -0.82
N CYS A 253 2.30 0.02 -1.22
CA CYS A 253 1.82 -1.35 -1.16
C CYS A 253 1.62 -1.82 0.29
N GLU A 254 2.55 -1.52 1.20
CA GLU A 254 2.45 -1.92 2.60
C GLU A 254 1.27 -1.26 3.32
N ILE A 255 0.99 0.02 3.05
CA ILE A 255 -0.18 0.69 3.64
C ILE A 255 -1.46 -0.01 3.16
N ILE A 256 -1.57 -0.33 1.87
CA ILE A 256 -2.76 -1.00 1.34
C ILE A 256 -2.89 -2.41 1.94
N VAL A 257 -1.79 -3.17 2.04
CA VAL A 257 -1.78 -4.47 2.72
C VAL A 257 -2.34 -4.33 4.14
N LYS A 258 -1.84 -3.40 4.93
CA LYS A 258 -2.30 -3.21 6.31
C LYS A 258 -3.75 -2.78 6.41
N LEU A 259 -4.24 -1.96 5.49
CA LEU A 259 -5.65 -1.57 5.45
C LEU A 259 -6.56 -2.75 5.04
N LEU A 260 -6.14 -3.59 4.09
CA LEU A 260 -6.88 -4.79 3.70
C LEU A 260 -6.87 -5.86 4.82
N GLU A 261 -5.73 -6.08 5.46
CA GLU A 261 -5.61 -6.96 6.64
C GLU A 261 -6.51 -6.49 7.79
N ALA A 262 -6.52 -5.19 8.08
CA ALA A 262 -7.39 -4.62 9.11
C ALA A 262 -8.88 -4.90 8.81
N GLU A 263 -9.30 -4.73 7.56
CA GLU A 263 -10.67 -5.00 7.12
C GLU A 263 -11.04 -6.49 7.24
N ILE A 264 -10.17 -7.40 6.80
CA ILE A 264 -10.37 -8.86 6.93
C ILE A 264 -10.44 -9.26 8.41
N HIS A 265 -9.57 -8.70 9.25
CA HIS A 265 -9.58 -8.96 10.69
C HIS A 265 -10.87 -8.44 11.35
N MET A 266 -11.38 -7.27 10.94
CA MET A 266 -12.65 -6.74 11.46
C MET A 266 -13.85 -7.59 11.03
N GLN A 267 -13.86 -8.12 9.79
CA GLN A 267 -14.89 -9.05 9.29
C GLN A 267 -14.96 -10.36 10.09
N ASN A 268 -13.82 -10.77 10.65
CA ASN A 268 -13.69 -11.93 11.53
C ASN A 268 -13.63 -11.54 13.01
N TRP A 269 -13.94 -10.27 13.32
CA TRP A 269 -14.00 -9.72 14.67
C TRP A 269 -12.74 -9.92 15.54
N ARG A 270 -11.56 -9.84 14.93
CA ARG A 270 -10.26 -9.97 15.60
C ARG A 270 -9.73 -8.61 16.08
N PHE A 271 -10.00 -8.27 17.35
CA PHE A 271 -9.67 -6.96 17.93
C PHE A 271 -8.19 -6.53 17.78
N LEU A 272 -7.26 -7.29 18.36
CA LEU A 272 -5.85 -6.89 18.42
C LEU A 272 -5.19 -6.84 17.02
N PRO A 273 -5.35 -7.85 16.14
CA PRO A 273 -4.82 -7.79 14.78
C PRO A 273 -5.34 -6.58 13.98
N SER A 274 -6.64 -6.26 14.06
CA SER A 274 -7.21 -5.07 13.43
C SER A 274 -6.56 -3.79 13.96
N LEU A 275 -6.40 -3.67 15.28
CA LEU A 275 -5.80 -2.49 15.92
C LEU A 275 -4.35 -2.27 15.45
N LEU A 276 -3.53 -3.34 15.46
CA LEU A 276 -2.13 -3.27 15.07
C LEU A 276 -1.97 -2.90 13.59
N CYS A 277 -2.80 -3.47 12.70
CA CYS A 277 -2.78 -3.13 11.29
C CYS A 277 -3.17 -1.67 11.03
N LEU A 278 -4.21 -1.16 11.71
CA LEU A 278 -4.61 0.25 11.61
C LEU A 278 -3.54 1.21 12.13
N HIS A 279 -2.85 0.84 13.22
CA HIS A 279 -1.75 1.63 13.78
C HIS A 279 -0.53 1.65 12.84
N ASP A 280 -0.16 0.50 12.26
CA ASP A 280 0.95 0.40 11.31
C ASP A 280 0.65 1.23 10.04
N ALA A 281 -0.54 1.10 9.47
CA ALA A 281 -0.98 1.92 8.35
C ALA A 281 -0.95 3.42 8.68
N HIS A 282 -1.35 3.81 9.90
CA HIS A 282 -1.27 5.21 10.36
C HIS A 282 0.17 5.72 10.42
N SER A 283 1.07 4.93 11.00
CA SER A 283 2.49 5.27 11.16
C SER A 283 3.17 5.43 9.79
N LYS A 284 2.94 4.49 8.88
CA LYS A 284 3.48 4.51 7.51
C LYS A 284 2.94 5.67 6.66
N LEU A 285 1.65 5.99 6.78
CA LEU A 285 1.09 7.19 6.15
C LEU A 285 1.76 8.46 6.67
N GLY A 286 1.99 8.55 7.98
CA GLY A 286 2.69 9.67 8.60
C GLY A 286 4.13 9.81 8.11
N SER A 287 4.88 8.71 7.98
CA SER A 287 6.27 8.73 7.49
C SER A 287 6.37 9.09 6.01
N TRP A 288 5.39 8.70 5.18
CA TRP A 288 5.44 8.93 3.73
C TRP A 288 5.44 10.42 3.35
N VAL A 289 4.73 11.28 4.09
CA VAL A 289 4.65 12.73 3.80
C VAL A 289 5.65 13.54 4.63
N SER A 290 6.55 12.89 5.38
CA SER A 290 7.57 13.61 6.14
C SER A 290 8.54 14.33 5.18
N VAL A 291 8.48 15.67 5.18
CA VAL A 291 9.42 16.49 4.38
C VAL A 291 10.82 16.34 4.97
N PRO A 292 11.86 16.05 4.18
CA PRO A 292 13.24 15.98 4.65
C PRO A 292 13.61 17.25 5.42
N LYS A 293 14.21 17.07 6.61
CA LYS A 293 14.54 18.18 7.54
C LYS A 293 15.47 19.22 6.90
N ASP A 294 16.29 18.83 5.93
CA ASP A 294 17.28 19.70 5.28
C ASP A 294 16.68 20.69 4.28
N MET A 295 15.43 20.47 3.84
CA MET A 295 14.71 21.43 2.98
C MET A 295 14.23 22.66 3.75
N LYS A 296 14.34 22.68 5.09
CA LYS A 296 13.96 23.81 5.94
C LYS A 296 15.03 24.92 6.02
N ARG A 297 16.23 24.71 5.48
CA ARG A 297 17.32 25.72 5.55
C ARG A 297 17.17 26.87 4.55
N SER A 298 16.31 26.74 3.53
CA SER A 298 16.00 27.81 2.57
C SER A 298 14.70 28.57 2.93
N ALA A 299 14.50 28.84 4.22
CA ALA A 299 13.28 29.47 4.75
C ALA A 299 13.46 30.95 5.13
N VAL A 300 14.41 31.65 4.50
CA VAL A 300 14.66 33.08 4.76
C VAL A 300 13.78 33.99 3.88
N THR A 301 13.16 33.49 2.81
CA THR A 301 12.33 34.32 1.92
C THR A 301 11.02 33.62 1.53
N GLY A 302 9.94 33.90 2.25
CA GLY A 302 8.57 33.91 1.73
C GLY A 302 7.91 32.57 1.32
N ALA A 303 6.97 32.11 2.16
CA ALA A 303 5.85 31.23 1.80
C ALA A 303 6.17 29.84 1.19
N PHE A 304 6.58 28.88 2.03
CA PHE A 304 6.45 27.46 1.70
C PHE A 304 4.96 27.08 1.58
N ARG A 305 4.43 27.01 0.34
CA ARG A 305 3.21 26.25 0.08
C ARG A 305 3.58 24.75 0.14
N ILE A 306 3.08 24.05 1.15
CA ILE A 306 3.16 22.58 1.20
C ILE A 306 2.52 22.06 -0.10
N PRO A 307 3.22 21.26 -0.93
CA PRO A 307 2.64 20.72 -2.15
C PRO A 307 1.32 19.98 -1.84
N PRO A 308 0.27 20.16 -2.64
CA PRO A 308 -0.97 19.44 -2.44
C PRO A 308 -0.71 17.93 -2.52
N THR A 309 -1.17 17.19 -1.50
CA THR A 309 -1.00 15.73 -1.48
C THR A 309 -1.79 15.08 -2.63
N PRO A 310 -1.22 14.07 -3.33
CA PRO A 310 -1.91 13.43 -4.44
C PRO A 310 -3.20 12.71 -4.04
N MET A 311 -4.08 12.45 -5.02
CA MET A 311 -5.35 11.76 -4.76
C MET A 311 -5.16 10.37 -4.13
N LEU A 312 -4.13 9.63 -4.53
CA LEU A 312 -3.78 8.33 -3.94
C LEU A 312 -3.57 8.43 -2.42
N TYR A 313 -2.71 9.35 -1.98
CA TYR A 313 -2.42 9.53 -0.56
C TYR A 313 -3.68 9.96 0.21
N ASN A 314 -4.46 10.89 -0.36
CA ASN A 314 -5.71 11.33 0.26
C ASN A 314 -6.75 10.20 0.35
N TRP A 315 -6.86 9.38 -0.69
CA TRP A 315 -7.73 8.20 -0.70
C TRP A 315 -7.33 7.21 0.40
N LEU A 316 -6.04 6.89 0.55
CA LEU A 316 -5.54 6.03 1.62
C LEU A 316 -5.86 6.60 3.01
N ARG A 317 -5.70 7.91 3.21
CA ARG A 317 -6.08 8.59 4.46
C ARG A 317 -7.56 8.47 4.76
N ILE A 318 -8.42 8.67 3.76
CA ILE A 318 -9.87 8.57 3.89
C ILE A 318 -10.27 7.12 4.19
N LEU A 319 -9.71 6.14 3.46
CA LEU A 319 -9.94 4.72 3.70
C LEU A 319 -9.56 4.36 5.15
N LYS A 320 -8.35 4.73 5.59
CA LYS A 320 -7.90 4.52 6.98
C LYS A 320 -8.85 5.16 8.00
N ALA A 321 -9.33 6.38 7.76
CA ALA A 321 -10.25 7.05 8.68
C ALA A 321 -11.62 6.35 8.77
N ALA A 322 -12.14 5.86 7.64
CA ALA A 322 -13.36 5.06 7.59
C ALA A 322 -13.19 3.72 8.32
N LEU A 323 -12.07 3.02 8.11
CA LEU A 323 -11.77 1.77 8.82
C LEU A 323 -11.62 1.98 10.33
N VAL A 324 -11.02 3.09 10.77
CA VAL A 324 -11.01 3.47 12.19
C VAL A 324 -12.42 3.69 12.72
N SER A 325 -13.29 4.38 11.97
CA SER A 325 -14.69 4.60 12.38
C SER A 325 -15.45 3.27 12.53
N LYS A 326 -15.22 2.32 11.60
CA LYS A 326 -15.78 0.96 11.66
C LYS A 326 -15.24 0.17 12.85
N PHE A 327 -13.92 0.21 13.07
CA PHE A 327 -13.26 -0.40 14.24
C PHE A 327 -13.85 0.11 15.55
N SER A 328 -14.02 1.44 15.68
CA SER A 328 -14.60 2.07 16.86
C SER A 328 -16.01 1.57 17.15
N LEU A 329 -16.80 1.26 16.11
CA LEU A 329 -18.13 0.68 16.27
C LEU A 329 -18.03 -0.80 16.67
N TYR A 330 -17.34 -1.63 15.88
CA TYR A 330 -17.33 -3.10 16.05
C TYR A 330 -16.75 -3.54 17.39
N PHE A 331 -15.83 -2.74 17.94
CA PHE A 331 -15.19 -2.98 19.22
C PHE A 331 -15.57 -1.93 20.27
N HIS A 332 -16.69 -1.21 20.07
CA HIS A 332 -17.13 -0.16 20.98
C HIS A 332 -17.19 -0.63 22.43
N GLU A 333 -17.74 -1.83 22.69
CA GLU A 333 -17.85 -2.39 24.03
C GLU A 333 -16.47 -2.62 24.69
N ILE A 334 -15.48 -3.07 23.91
CA ILE A 334 -14.12 -3.30 24.40
C ILE A 334 -13.46 -1.96 24.71
N LEU A 335 -13.55 -1.00 23.77
CA LEU A 335 -12.98 0.33 23.92
C LEU A 335 -13.59 1.11 25.08
N SER A 336 -14.92 1.04 25.27
CA SER A 336 -15.60 1.73 26.37
C SER A 336 -15.26 1.17 27.74
N LYS A 337 -14.82 -0.09 27.83
CA LYS A 337 -14.33 -0.69 29.09
C LYS A 337 -12.87 -0.30 29.39
N GLN A 338 -12.12 0.15 28.38
CA GLN A 338 -10.71 0.53 28.50
C GLN A 338 -10.48 2.04 28.50
N THR A 339 -11.55 2.83 28.44
CA THR A 339 -11.50 4.30 28.39
C THR A 339 -12.58 4.89 29.30
N THR A 340 -12.51 6.19 29.59
CA THR A 340 -13.61 6.86 30.30
C THR A 340 -14.76 7.16 29.33
N PRO A 341 -16.02 7.32 29.80
CA PRO A 341 -17.13 7.71 28.93
C PRO A 341 -16.90 9.04 28.18
N ALA A 342 -16.18 9.97 28.81
CA ALA A 342 -15.81 11.25 28.19
C ALA A 342 -14.80 11.04 27.07
N ASP A 343 -13.77 10.23 27.29
CA ASP A 343 -12.76 9.90 26.28
C ASP A 343 -13.35 9.11 25.12
N MET A 344 -14.23 8.15 25.40
CA MET A 344 -14.91 7.37 24.37
C MET A 344 -15.77 8.28 23.47
N LYS A 345 -16.53 9.20 24.08
CA LYS A 345 -17.32 10.19 23.34
C LYS A 345 -16.42 11.11 22.49
N ASN A 346 -15.31 11.60 23.06
CA ASN A 346 -14.35 12.43 22.35
C ASN A 346 -13.68 11.67 21.19
N PHE A 347 -13.39 10.39 21.38
CA PHE A 347 -12.81 9.51 20.37
C PHE A 347 -13.79 9.30 19.20
N CYS A 348 -15.05 8.97 19.49
CA CYS A 348 -16.10 8.85 18.47
C CYS A 348 -16.35 10.18 17.74
N ALA A 349 -16.34 11.32 18.44
CA ALA A 349 -16.53 12.63 17.83
C ALA A 349 -15.40 13.05 16.87
N LYS A 350 -14.18 12.52 17.05
CA LYS A 350 -13.04 12.73 16.15
C LYS A 350 -13.00 11.75 14.99
N ALA A 351 -13.81 10.69 15.01
CA ALA A 351 -13.90 9.73 13.92
C ALA A 351 -14.48 10.40 12.67
N SER A 352 -14.14 9.89 11.48
CA SER A 352 -14.72 10.42 10.24
C SER A 352 -16.23 10.13 10.16
N TYR A 353 -16.71 9.14 10.89
CA TYR A 353 -18.13 8.86 11.05
C TYR A 353 -18.45 8.28 12.43
N ASP A 354 -19.33 8.92 13.18
CA ASP A 354 -19.77 8.44 14.49
C ASP A 354 -21.01 7.53 14.37
N TYR A 355 -20.75 6.25 14.09
CA TYR A 355 -21.81 5.23 13.96
C TYR A 355 -22.57 5.01 15.26
N PHE A 356 -21.89 5.05 16.40
CA PHE A 356 -22.52 4.73 17.69
C PHE A 356 -23.52 5.83 18.08
N SER A 357 -23.15 7.10 17.93
CA SER A 357 -24.09 8.21 18.15
C SER A 357 -25.30 8.16 17.21
N LYS A 358 -25.14 7.67 15.97
CA LYS A 358 -26.27 7.46 15.03
C LYS A 358 -27.21 6.36 15.52
N ILE A 359 -26.68 5.24 16.03
CA ILE A 359 -27.47 4.17 16.65
C ILE A 359 -28.24 4.73 17.86
N VAL A 360 -27.58 5.44 18.76
CA VAL A 360 -28.21 6.05 19.95
C VAL A 360 -29.32 7.01 19.55
N SER A 361 -29.07 7.88 18.57
CA SER A 361 -30.05 8.86 18.09
C SER A 361 -31.25 8.18 17.45
N PHE A 362 -31.03 7.12 16.67
CA PHE A 362 -32.10 6.33 16.06
C PHE A 362 -32.95 5.64 17.14
N GLN A 363 -32.31 4.95 18.09
CA GLN A 363 -33.01 4.26 19.18
C GLN A 363 -33.92 5.22 19.95
N LYS A 364 -33.40 6.39 20.35
CA LYS A 364 -34.18 7.41 21.08
C LYS A 364 -35.34 7.98 20.24
N LYS A 365 -35.13 8.17 18.94
CA LYS A 365 -36.13 8.78 18.05
C LYS A 365 -37.31 7.86 17.77
N TYR A 366 -37.05 6.57 17.59
CA TYR A 366 -38.09 5.59 17.20
C TYR A 366 -38.53 4.69 18.36
N ASP A 367 -37.94 4.87 19.54
CA ASP A 367 -38.19 4.08 20.74
C ASP A 367 -38.14 2.57 20.45
N CYS A 368 -37.11 2.16 19.72
CA CYS A 368 -36.89 0.73 19.49
C CYS A 368 -36.29 0.09 20.74
N ALA A 369 -36.62 -1.18 20.99
CA ALA A 369 -36.15 -1.91 22.15
C ALA A 369 -34.64 -2.13 22.11
N CYS A 370 -34.10 -2.40 20.92
CA CYS A 370 -32.67 -2.59 20.73
C CYS A 370 -32.25 -2.35 19.26
N VAL A 371 -31.05 -1.82 19.08
CA VAL A 371 -30.27 -1.90 17.84
C VAL A 371 -28.99 -2.67 18.14
N THR A 372 -28.75 -3.75 17.42
CA THR A 372 -27.62 -4.65 17.68
C THR A 372 -26.94 -5.11 16.40
N ILE A 373 -25.63 -5.32 16.46
CA ILE A 373 -24.88 -6.02 15.41
C ILE A 373 -24.58 -7.42 15.95
N VAL A 374 -25.02 -8.43 15.20
CA VAL A 374 -24.84 -9.84 15.50
C VAL A 374 -23.69 -10.38 14.67
N LEU A 375 -22.73 -11.00 15.33
CA LEU A 375 -21.68 -11.78 14.68
C LEU A 375 -22.15 -13.22 14.52
N ASP A 376 -21.87 -13.84 13.38
CA ASP A 376 -22.01 -15.27 13.15
C ASP A 376 -20.65 -15.96 13.28
N THR A 377 -20.46 -16.74 14.35
CA THR A 377 -19.20 -17.44 14.64
C THR A 377 -19.13 -18.82 13.98
N ASN A 378 -20.14 -19.25 13.21
CA ASN A 378 -20.09 -20.55 12.56
C ASN A 378 -18.95 -20.60 11.53
N GLY A 379 -18.09 -21.62 11.64
CA GLY A 379 -16.87 -21.73 10.83
C GLY A 379 -15.85 -20.62 11.09
N LEU A 380 -15.83 -20.06 12.31
CA LEU A 380 -14.78 -19.17 12.81
C LEU A 380 -13.99 -19.92 13.90
N ASP A 381 -13.06 -20.76 13.46
CA ASP A 381 -12.36 -21.73 14.32
C ASP A 381 -11.47 -21.06 15.38
N ASP A 382 -11.04 -19.83 15.14
CA ASP A 382 -10.17 -19.05 16.03
C ASP A 382 -10.91 -17.99 16.85
N TYR A 383 -12.23 -18.11 16.99
CA TYR A 383 -13.00 -17.21 17.84
C TYR A 383 -12.68 -17.41 19.32
N THR A 384 -12.08 -16.40 19.95
CA THR A 384 -11.70 -16.46 21.37
C THR A 384 -12.60 -15.63 22.30
N GLY A 385 -13.63 -14.97 21.78
CA GLY A 385 -14.49 -14.05 22.54
C GLY A 385 -14.03 -12.59 22.48
N HIS A 386 -14.59 -11.75 23.36
CA HIS A 386 -14.37 -10.30 23.34
C HIS A 386 -12.90 -9.91 23.64
N GLY A 387 -12.35 -9.02 22.82
CA GLY A 387 -11.09 -8.34 23.09
C GLY A 387 -9.85 -9.22 22.87
N TYR A 388 -8.80 -8.97 23.64
CA TYR A 388 -7.59 -9.77 23.61
C TYR A 388 -7.74 -11.01 24.50
N CYS A 389 -7.46 -12.18 23.94
CA CYS A 389 -7.31 -13.43 24.69
C CYS A 389 -5.87 -13.90 24.59
N HIS A 390 -5.32 -14.40 25.70
CA HIS A 390 -3.99 -14.98 25.73
C HIS A 390 -3.92 -16.19 24.77
N PRO A 391 -2.85 -16.37 23.98
CA PRO A 391 -2.74 -17.48 23.03
C PRO A 391 -2.94 -18.87 23.65
N ASP A 392 -2.49 -19.05 24.90
CA ASP A 392 -2.60 -20.33 25.62
C ASP A 392 -4.00 -20.56 26.25
N LYS A 393 -4.92 -19.60 26.13
CA LYS A 393 -6.28 -19.75 26.64
C LYS A 393 -7.06 -20.66 25.70
N ILE A 394 -7.44 -21.83 26.18
CA ILE A 394 -8.39 -22.71 25.49
C ILE A 394 -9.76 -22.05 25.55
N CYS A 395 -10.29 -21.66 24.39
CA CYS A 395 -11.68 -21.20 24.26
C CYS A 395 -12.49 -22.30 23.56
N GLU A 396 -13.61 -22.69 24.16
CA GLU A 396 -14.54 -23.60 23.52
C GLU A 396 -15.23 -22.91 22.35
N THR A 397 -15.38 -23.62 21.23
CA THR A 397 -16.13 -23.12 20.08
C THR A 397 -17.58 -22.88 20.48
N PRO A 398 -18.14 -21.67 20.28
CA PRO A 398 -19.51 -21.36 20.68
C PRO A 398 -20.52 -22.23 19.93
N LYS A 399 -21.54 -22.73 20.63
CA LYS A 399 -22.59 -23.58 20.07
C LYS A 399 -23.98 -22.99 20.28
N GLY A 400 -24.89 -23.28 19.37
CA GLY A 400 -26.30 -22.89 19.48
C GLY A 400 -26.49 -21.37 19.51
N LEU A 401 -27.11 -20.85 20.57
CA LEU A 401 -27.34 -19.41 20.71
C LEU A 401 -26.04 -18.61 20.89
N ASP A 402 -25.01 -19.22 21.47
CA ASP A 402 -23.71 -18.58 21.70
C ASP A 402 -22.90 -18.43 20.40
N SER A 403 -23.27 -19.15 19.34
CA SER A 403 -22.71 -18.98 17.99
C SER A 403 -23.09 -17.66 17.33
N PHE A 404 -24.01 -16.92 17.95
CA PHE A 404 -24.46 -15.62 17.51
C PHE A 404 -24.33 -14.63 18.66
N PRO A 405 -23.16 -14.07 18.96
CA PRO A 405 -23.03 -13.04 19.98
C PRO A 405 -23.40 -11.65 19.44
N ALA A 406 -23.95 -10.80 20.31
CA ALA A 406 -24.11 -9.37 20.06
C ALA A 406 -22.77 -8.66 20.28
N ILE A 407 -22.16 -8.15 19.21
CA ILE A 407 -20.86 -7.45 19.31
C ILE A 407 -21.02 -5.94 19.55
N VAL A 408 -22.20 -5.41 19.23
CA VAL A 408 -22.63 -4.04 19.52
C VAL A 408 -24.09 -4.12 19.91
N SER A 409 -24.49 -3.50 21.01
CA SER A 409 -25.89 -3.43 21.42
C SER A 409 -26.20 -2.10 22.10
N TYR A 410 -27.31 -1.48 21.71
CA TYR A 410 -27.82 -0.29 22.38
C TYR A 410 -29.35 -0.33 22.47
N PRO A 411 -29.95 -0.05 23.65
CA PRO A 411 -29.31 0.31 24.92
C PRO A 411 -28.44 -0.82 25.49
N PRO A 412 -27.47 -0.55 26.39
CA PRO A 412 -26.58 -1.58 26.94
C PRO A 412 -27.31 -2.58 27.86
N VAL A 413 -28.56 -2.28 28.22
CA VAL A 413 -29.41 -3.18 29.01
C VAL A 413 -29.74 -4.40 28.15
N LYS A 414 -29.42 -5.59 28.66
CA LYS A 414 -29.57 -6.87 27.94
C LYS A 414 -31.03 -7.36 27.80
N LYS A 415 -31.99 -6.45 27.64
CA LYS A 415 -33.40 -6.78 27.35
C LYS A 415 -33.55 -7.58 26.06
N TYR A 416 -32.62 -7.39 25.11
CA TYR A 416 -32.57 -8.14 23.85
C TYR A 416 -32.42 -9.66 24.05
N LEU A 417 -31.98 -10.15 25.22
CA LEU A 417 -31.82 -11.58 25.47
C LEU A 417 -33.14 -12.36 25.35
N LEU A 418 -34.26 -11.74 25.72
CA LEU A 418 -35.60 -12.34 25.57
C LEU A 418 -35.98 -12.57 24.10
N HIS A 419 -35.41 -11.78 23.20
CA HIS A 419 -35.64 -11.84 21.76
C HIS A 419 -34.61 -12.71 21.03
N TRP A 420 -33.52 -13.10 21.69
CA TRP A 420 -32.38 -13.77 21.05
C TRP A 420 -32.75 -15.09 20.35
N PRO A 421 -33.59 -15.97 20.93
CA PRO A 421 -34.03 -17.17 20.24
C PRO A 421 -34.73 -16.86 18.91
N SER A 422 -35.59 -15.83 18.87
CA SER A 422 -36.26 -15.40 17.64
C SER A 422 -35.26 -14.83 16.63
N VAL A 423 -34.29 -14.01 17.07
CA VAL A 423 -33.26 -13.45 16.18
C VAL A 423 -32.43 -14.56 15.54
N VAL A 424 -31.92 -15.51 16.33
CA VAL A 424 -31.11 -16.64 15.84
C VAL A 424 -31.92 -17.53 14.90
N MET A 425 -33.17 -17.85 15.26
CA MET A 425 -34.07 -18.62 14.41
C MET A 425 -34.29 -17.93 13.06
N ILE A 426 -34.54 -16.62 13.06
CA ILE A 426 -34.70 -15.83 11.84
C ILE A 426 -33.42 -15.87 10.99
N MET A 427 -32.27 -15.60 11.60
CA MET A 427 -30.98 -15.53 10.88
C MET A 427 -30.66 -16.85 10.19
N ASN A 428 -30.97 -17.99 10.83
CA ASN A 428 -30.79 -19.31 10.23
C ASN A 428 -31.84 -19.61 9.14
N ASN A 429 -33.12 -19.38 9.42
CA ASN A 429 -34.20 -19.77 8.50
C ASN A 429 -34.31 -18.88 7.26
N LYS A 430 -33.89 -17.61 7.37
CA LYS A 430 -34.00 -16.59 6.32
C LYS A 430 -32.64 -16.05 5.86
N GLU A 431 -31.57 -16.80 6.07
CA GLU A 431 -30.20 -16.38 5.76
C GLU A 431 -30.05 -15.85 4.32
N GLN A 432 -30.56 -16.61 3.33
CA GLN A 432 -30.47 -16.26 1.91
C GLN A 432 -31.29 -14.99 1.57
N GLU A 433 -32.48 -14.85 2.17
CA GLU A 433 -33.32 -13.65 2.00
C GLU A 433 -32.61 -12.41 2.54
N ILE A 434 -32.07 -12.49 3.76
CA ILE A 434 -31.33 -11.40 4.41
C ILE A 434 -30.05 -11.06 3.62
N ARG A 435 -29.37 -12.07 3.06
CA ARG A 435 -28.13 -11.90 2.28
C ARG A 435 -28.39 -11.22 0.95
N ASN A 436 -29.46 -11.57 0.25
CA ASN A 436 -29.74 -11.11 -1.11
C ASN A 436 -30.46 -9.75 -1.12
N THR A 437 -31.31 -9.47 -0.12
CA THR A 437 -32.08 -8.21 -0.04
C THR A 437 -31.18 -7.00 0.20
N GLU A 438 -31.34 -5.93 -0.59
CA GLU A 438 -30.58 -4.68 -0.41
C GLU A 438 -31.07 -3.84 0.78
N SER A 439 -32.38 -3.88 1.04
CA SER A 439 -33.05 -3.24 2.18
C SER A 439 -33.12 -4.17 3.40
N ALA A 440 -33.75 -3.70 4.48
CA ALA A 440 -34.00 -4.53 5.64
C ALA A 440 -35.09 -5.57 5.34
N VAL A 441 -35.00 -6.75 5.96
CA VAL A 441 -36.03 -7.79 5.96
C VAL A 441 -36.85 -7.64 7.25
N PRO A 442 -38.12 -7.19 7.18
CA PRO A 442 -39.00 -7.07 8.34
C PRO A 442 -39.68 -8.40 8.66
N ILE A 443 -39.80 -8.74 9.95
CA ILE A 443 -40.46 -9.95 10.42
C ILE A 443 -41.22 -9.62 11.70
N PHE A 444 -42.52 -9.90 11.72
CA PHE A 444 -43.34 -9.78 12.93
C PHE A 444 -43.55 -11.16 13.57
N ASP A 445 -43.20 -11.28 14.85
CA ASP A 445 -43.51 -12.45 15.68
C ASP A 445 -44.71 -12.10 16.57
N SER A 446 -45.86 -12.70 16.27
CA SER A 446 -47.10 -12.48 17.02
C SER A 446 -47.03 -12.98 18.47
N ARG A 447 -46.20 -14.00 18.76
CA ARG A 447 -46.06 -14.56 20.12
C ARG A 447 -45.30 -13.61 21.03
N MET A 448 -44.27 -12.98 20.49
CA MET A 448 -43.47 -11.97 21.18
C MET A 448 -44.06 -10.56 21.07
N ASN A 449 -45.10 -10.40 20.25
CA ASN A 449 -45.65 -9.10 19.84
C ASN A 449 -44.54 -8.11 19.40
N ALA A 450 -43.59 -8.59 18.63
CA ALA A 450 -42.38 -7.85 18.28
C ALA A 450 -42.08 -7.88 16.78
N THR A 451 -41.56 -6.78 16.24
CA THR A 451 -41.06 -6.69 14.87
C THR A 451 -39.54 -6.61 14.85
N TYR A 452 -38.92 -7.45 14.05
CA TYR A 452 -37.49 -7.52 13.79
C TYR A 452 -37.19 -7.01 12.39
N PHE A 453 -36.23 -6.11 12.25
CA PHE A 453 -35.66 -5.73 10.97
C PHE A 453 -34.21 -6.20 10.90
N LEU A 454 -33.88 -6.99 9.88
CA LEU A 454 -32.54 -7.56 9.73
C LEU A 454 -31.93 -7.16 8.39
N ALA A 455 -30.65 -6.82 8.38
CA ALA A 455 -29.90 -6.59 7.16
C ALA A 455 -28.46 -7.09 7.31
N LYS A 456 -27.97 -7.82 6.31
CA LYS A 456 -26.60 -8.31 6.29
C LYS A 456 -25.64 -7.14 6.04
N ILE A 457 -24.73 -6.84 6.95
CA ILE A 457 -23.67 -5.85 6.72
C ILE A 457 -22.58 -6.52 5.88
N GLU A 458 -22.04 -7.63 6.38
CA GLU A 458 -20.94 -8.40 5.80
C GLU A 458 -21.22 -9.89 5.94
N ALA A 459 -20.34 -10.77 5.42
CA ALA A 459 -20.54 -12.21 5.45
C ALA A 459 -20.89 -12.77 6.84
N ARG A 460 -20.31 -12.22 7.91
CA ARG A 460 -20.53 -12.64 9.31
C ARG A 460 -21.28 -11.63 10.18
N MET A 461 -21.61 -10.45 9.65
CA MET A 461 -22.16 -9.35 10.45
C MET A 461 -23.59 -9.01 9.99
N THR A 462 -24.54 -9.03 10.92
CA THR A 462 -25.95 -8.70 10.66
C THR A 462 -26.41 -7.58 11.58
N LEU A 463 -26.95 -6.49 11.00
CA LEU A 463 -27.63 -5.45 11.76
C LEU A 463 -29.06 -5.90 12.08
N VAL A 464 -29.46 -5.80 13.34
CA VAL A 464 -30.79 -6.17 13.82
C VAL A 464 -31.39 -5.00 14.61
N VAL A 465 -32.63 -4.64 14.28
CA VAL A 465 -33.42 -3.64 15.01
C VAL A 465 -34.69 -4.32 15.53
N ILE A 466 -34.97 -4.16 16.82
CA ILE A 466 -36.09 -4.82 17.51
C ILE A 466 -37.08 -3.78 18.00
N PHE A 467 -38.36 -3.98 17.69
CA PHE A 467 -39.47 -3.20 18.23
C PHE A 467 -40.41 -4.12 19.00
N GLU A 468 -40.76 -3.77 20.24
CA GLU A 468 -41.78 -4.47 21.06
C GLU A 468 -43.21 -4.02 20.68
N SER A 469 -43.44 -3.91 19.38
CA SER A 469 -44.74 -3.60 18.78
C SER A 469 -44.75 -4.00 17.32
N LYS A 470 -45.95 -4.23 16.78
CA LYS A 470 -46.11 -4.42 15.33
C LYS A 470 -45.74 -3.13 14.60
N LYS A 471 -44.72 -3.19 13.75
CA LYS A 471 -44.35 -2.10 12.83
C LYS A 471 -44.77 -2.42 11.40
N THR A 472 -45.02 -1.36 10.63
CA THR A 472 -45.30 -1.48 9.20
C THR A 472 -44.02 -1.83 8.46
N GLU A 473 -44.10 -2.84 7.58
CA GLU A 473 -42.99 -3.24 6.69
C GLU A 473 -42.59 -2.12 5.72
N ARG A 474 -43.47 -1.14 5.51
CA ARG A 474 -43.26 0.01 4.61
C ARG A 474 -42.70 1.24 5.32
N ASP A 475 -42.20 1.13 6.55
CA ASP A 475 -41.58 2.28 7.24
C ASP A 475 -40.26 2.68 6.57
N THR A 476 -40.36 3.64 5.64
CA THR A 476 -39.22 4.09 4.84
C THR A 476 -38.10 4.67 5.70
N GLN A 477 -38.39 5.21 6.89
CA GLN A 477 -37.35 5.82 7.72
C GLN A 477 -36.47 4.76 8.40
N ILE A 478 -37.08 3.65 8.86
CA ILE A 478 -36.37 2.49 9.39
C ILE A 478 -35.49 1.86 8.31
N HIS A 479 -36.05 1.62 7.13
CA HIS A 479 -35.30 1.06 5.99
C HIS A 479 -34.13 1.94 5.57
N ARG A 480 -34.33 3.26 5.46
CA ARG A 480 -33.27 4.21 5.11
C ARG A 480 -32.13 4.20 6.14
N PHE A 481 -32.45 4.15 7.43
CA PHE A 481 -31.43 4.06 8.48
C PHE A 481 -30.60 2.78 8.33
N ILE A 482 -31.26 1.62 8.25
CA ILE A 482 -30.60 0.31 8.15
C ILE A 482 -29.75 0.23 6.88
N GLN A 483 -30.31 0.65 5.73
CA GLN A 483 -29.60 0.65 4.45
C GLN A 483 -28.40 1.59 4.47
N SER A 484 -28.55 2.79 5.06
CA SER A 484 -27.45 3.77 5.18
C SER A 484 -26.31 3.23 6.04
N MET A 485 -26.62 2.66 7.21
CA MET A 485 -25.65 2.03 8.10
C MET A 485 -24.92 0.87 7.41
N CYS A 486 -25.66 -0.06 6.78
CA CYS A 486 -25.06 -1.20 6.10
C CYS A 486 -24.16 -0.78 4.93
N THR A 487 -24.60 0.17 4.10
CA THR A 487 -23.84 0.65 2.95
C THR A 487 -22.55 1.35 3.36
N GLN A 488 -22.62 2.16 4.42
CA GLN A 488 -21.43 2.85 4.94
C GLN A 488 -20.44 1.87 5.57
N LEU A 489 -20.92 0.90 6.34
CA LEU A 489 -20.06 -0.11 6.98
C LEU A 489 -19.40 -1.07 5.98
N ARG A 490 -20.08 -1.39 4.87
CA ARG A 490 -19.47 -2.15 3.77
C ARG A 490 -18.35 -1.37 3.06
N GLY A 491 -18.42 -0.04 3.05
CA GLY A 491 -17.35 0.82 2.55
C GLY A 491 -17.12 0.79 1.04
N ASN A 492 -17.89 0.04 0.25
CA ASN A 492 -17.75 -0.09 -1.21
C ASN A 492 -17.56 1.25 -1.94
N LYS A 493 -18.28 2.29 -1.51
CA LYS A 493 -18.19 3.61 -2.13
C LYS A 493 -16.76 4.19 -2.07
N LEU A 494 -15.99 3.88 -1.03
CA LEU A 494 -14.61 4.32 -0.93
C LEU A 494 -13.75 3.75 -2.06
N PHE A 495 -13.99 2.51 -2.44
CA PHE A 495 -13.28 1.85 -3.54
C PHE A 495 -13.78 2.33 -4.91
N SER A 496 -15.08 2.65 -5.07
CA SER A 496 -15.57 3.26 -6.31
C SER A 496 -15.03 4.68 -6.55
N ASN A 497 -14.68 5.39 -5.46
CA ASN A 497 -14.10 6.74 -5.52
C ASN A 497 -12.64 6.77 -6.00
N LEU A 498 -12.01 5.61 -6.24
CA LEU A 498 -10.68 5.54 -6.88
C LEU A 498 -10.69 6.18 -8.28
N LYS A 499 -11.80 6.04 -9.01
CA LYS A 499 -11.95 6.59 -10.35
C LYS A 499 -12.23 8.10 -10.27
N PRO A 500 -11.39 8.97 -10.86
CA PRO A 500 -11.64 10.40 -10.89
C PRO A 500 -12.97 10.72 -11.58
N GLY A 501 -13.80 11.57 -10.96
CA GLY A 501 -15.10 11.99 -11.50
C GLY A 501 -16.29 11.10 -11.11
N SER A 502 -16.08 9.99 -10.41
CA SER A 502 -17.16 9.24 -9.77
C SER A 502 -17.73 10.05 -8.59
N LYS A 503 -18.97 10.55 -8.70
CA LYS A 503 -19.70 11.23 -7.60
C LYS A 503 -20.70 10.29 -6.93
#